data_AF-A0A353WZ46-F1
#
_entry.id   AF-A0A353WZ46-F1
#
_cell.length_a   1.000
_cell.length_b   1.000
_cell.length_c   1.000
_cell.angle_alpha   90.00
_cell.angle_beta   90.00
_cell.angle_gamma   90.00
#
_symmetry.space_group_name_H-M   'P 1'
#
loop_
_entity.id
_entity.type
_entity.pdbx_description
1 polymer ?
#
loop_
_entity_poly.entity_id
_entity_poly.type
_entity_poly.pdbx_seq_one_letter_code
_entity_poly.pdbx_strand_id
1 'polypeptide(L)'
;MNNQQIVKIIRESAILLKQEYDDAILDQTDLLATNYGIDEWEAFKHDLVEAGNKVRIIYMENSLRLDDFPDLIRELYMPVVAFDTTSDSIVPAIIFADKKGNTKLLRIGDEENELTDFTPECCQTFLKNENGEVVFMGVFSYKSLVSDEAYESGEGKPLTPVKRLFRLLSEERRDIINIFIYAIVIGLISLTLPLGIQATVEFVSGGVVVTSVYLLIALVILGILGTGGLQVMQITIVEFIQRRIFSKAALEFAFRVPRIKLESILHQHAPELVNRFFDVLTLQKGLPKLLIDLTTGAISILFGLLLLSFYHPFFVFFGLILLTTLTLIFYFTGPKGLRTSINESKFKYKVVYWLEELARTINSFKLSGNSNLPLKKTEYNVNNYLKYRKMHFGVLIGQYWYIILFKAAVTGGLLIIGTILVIQREITLGQFVASEVVIVLILASVEKLILYMEVVYDMLTAVDKISQVTDLPLEKTGGLNMPNQFVDKPFHIK
;
A
#
# COMPACT_ATOMS: atom_id res chain seq x y z
N MET A 1 3.16 33.66 -21.25
CA MET A 1 3.82 32.46 -20.71
C MET A 1 4.88 31.97 -21.70
N ASN A 2 5.82 31.12 -21.30
CA ASN A 2 6.87 30.60 -22.20
C ASN A 2 7.27 29.15 -21.86
N ASN A 3 8.03 28.50 -22.74
CA ASN A 3 8.51 27.13 -22.49
C ASN A 3 9.42 27.01 -21.25
N GLN A 4 10.16 28.05 -20.89
CA GLN A 4 10.96 28.05 -19.66
C GLN A 4 10.08 27.91 -18.42
N GLN A 5 8.91 28.56 -18.40
CA GLN A 5 7.92 28.38 -17.34
C GLN A 5 7.38 26.94 -17.33
N ILE A 6 7.15 26.29 -18.48
CA ILE A 6 6.78 24.86 -18.53
C ILE A 6 7.84 24.00 -17.86
N VAL A 7 9.12 24.18 -18.22
CA VAL A 7 10.24 23.44 -17.64
C VAL A 7 10.36 23.69 -16.12
N LYS A 8 10.21 24.96 -15.68
CA LYS A 8 10.20 25.32 -14.25
C LYS A 8 9.04 24.65 -13.51
N ILE A 9 7.81 24.67 -14.06
CA ILE A 9 6.64 23.99 -13.47
C ILE A 9 6.95 22.52 -13.28
N ILE A 10 7.49 21.85 -14.30
CA ILE A 10 7.77 20.42 -14.27
C ILE A 10 8.87 20.09 -13.26
N ARG A 11 9.96 20.87 -13.22
CA ARG A 11 11.06 20.69 -12.28
C ARG A 11 10.59 20.84 -10.83
N GLU A 12 9.86 21.90 -10.52
CA GLU A 12 9.33 22.12 -9.16
C GLU A 12 8.29 21.06 -8.79
N SER A 13 7.41 20.71 -9.72
CA SER A 13 6.45 19.62 -9.53
C SER A 13 7.15 18.29 -9.23
N ALA A 14 8.23 17.97 -9.95
CA ALA A 14 9.02 16.76 -9.74
C ALA A 14 9.69 16.74 -8.36
N ILE A 15 10.26 17.86 -7.92
CA ILE A 15 10.86 17.99 -6.60
C ILE A 15 9.82 17.76 -5.49
N LEU A 16 8.64 18.39 -5.62
CA LEU A 16 7.54 18.25 -4.67
C LEU A 16 7.00 16.82 -4.61
N LEU A 17 6.89 16.17 -5.77
CA LEU A 17 6.45 14.78 -5.91
C LEU A 17 7.55 13.76 -5.62
N LYS A 18 8.81 14.19 -5.44
CA LYS A 18 10.01 13.34 -5.35
C LYS A 18 10.13 12.37 -6.53
N GLN A 19 9.80 12.85 -7.70
CA GLN A 19 9.89 12.10 -8.95
C GLN A 19 11.29 12.28 -9.52
N GLU A 20 11.99 11.17 -9.76
CA GLU A 20 13.24 11.19 -10.54
C GLU A 20 12.90 11.35 -12.01
N TYR A 21 13.70 12.17 -12.71
CA TYR A 21 13.55 12.47 -14.12
C TYR A 21 14.93 12.75 -14.74
N ASP A 22 15.03 12.60 -16.06
CA ASP A 22 16.25 12.89 -16.83
C ASP A 22 16.22 14.35 -17.31
N ASP A 23 17.18 15.16 -16.86
CA ASP A 23 17.31 16.57 -17.26
C ASP A 23 17.42 16.72 -18.78
N ALA A 24 18.03 15.74 -19.49
CA ALA A 24 18.18 15.80 -20.94
C ALA A 24 16.84 15.77 -21.70
N ILE A 25 15.80 15.17 -21.11
CA ILE A 25 14.45 15.14 -21.69
C ILE A 25 13.75 16.50 -21.52
N LEU A 26 13.99 17.17 -20.40
CA LEU A 26 13.43 18.49 -20.12
C LEU A 26 14.13 19.58 -20.95
N ASP A 27 15.45 19.48 -21.11
CA ASP A 27 16.22 20.43 -21.92
C ASP A 27 15.79 20.41 -23.39
N GLN A 28 15.33 19.26 -23.92
CA GLN A 28 14.75 19.18 -25.27
C GLN A 28 13.44 19.97 -25.42
N THR A 29 12.69 20.15 -24.33
CA THR A 29 11.44 20.93 -24.32
C THR A 29 11.72 22.43 -24.38
N ASP A 30 12.83 22.87 -23.76
CA ASP A 30 13.25 24.28 -23.76
C ASP A 30 13.71 24.76 -25.16
N LEU A 31 14.26 23.87 -25.99
CA LEU A 31 14.77 24.17 -27.33
C LEU A 31 13.72 24.72 -28.33
N LEU A 32 12.42 24.58 -28.03
CA LEU A 32 11.34 25.04 -28.91
C LEU A 32 11.05 26.56 -28.80
N ALA A 33 11.55 27.26 -27.77
CA ALA A 33 11.49 28.72 -27.59
C ALA A 33 10.13 29.39 -27.94
N THR A 34 9.02 28.72 -27.61
CA THR A 34 7.67 29.24 -27.85
C THR A 34 7.25 30.22 -26.73
N ASN A 35 6.72 31.37 -27.12
CA ASN A 35 6.03 32.30 -26.22
C ASN A 35 4.53 32.22 -26.49
N TYR A 36 3.74 32.09 -25.42
CA TYR A 36 2.29 31.96 -25.48
C TYR A 36 1.63 33.26 -25.02
N GLY A 37 0.78 33.81 -25.87
CA GLY A 37 -0.14 34.90 -25.52
C GLY A 37 -1.25 34.46 -24.56
N ILE A 38 -2.07 35.40 -24.09
CA ILE A 38 -3.23 35.11 -23.22
C ILE A 38 -4.24 34.21 -23.97
N ASP A 39 -4.43 34.45 -25.26
CA ASP A 39 -5.37 33.71 -26.12
C ASP A 39 -4.85 32.30 -26.51
N GLU A 40 -3.58 32.00 -26.24
CA GLU A 40 -2.94 30.71 -26.55
C GLU A 40 -2.84 29.79 -25.31
N TRP A 41 -3.69 30.06 -24.31
CA TRP A 41 -3.82 29.27 -23.09
C TRP A 41 -3.92 27.76 -23.34
N GLU A 42 -4.77 27.35 -24.28
CA GLU A 42 -4.96 25.92 -24.61
C GLU A 42 -3.69 25.27 -25.18
N ALA A 43 -2.89 26.00 -25.96
CA ALA A 43 -1.63 25.51 -26.49
C ALA A 43 -0.59 25.33 -25.37
N PHE A 44 -0.49 26.30 -24.46
CA PHE A 44 0.37 26.19 -23.28
C PHE A 44 0.00 24.97 -22.42
N LYS A 45 -1.30 24.75 -22.18
CA LYS A 45 -1.79 23.58 -21.43
C LYS A 45 -1.38 22.28 -22.11
N HIS A 46 -1.57 22.19 -23.43
CA HIS A 46 -1.23 21.00 -24.22
C HIS A 46 0.25 20.66 -24.09
N ASP A 47 1.13 21.65 -24.28
CA ASP A 47 2.57 21.47 -24.26
C ASP A 47 3.08 21.15 -22.84
N LEU A 48 2.48 21.74 -21.79
CA LEU A 48 2.75 21.37 -20.40
C LEU A 48 2.38 19.91 -20.11
N VAL A 49 1.21 19.46 -20.55
CA VAL A 49 0.76 18.08 -20.39
C VAL A 49 1.66 17.12 -21.16
N GLU A 50 2.04 17.47 -22.40
CA GLU A 50 2.93 16.63 -23.22
C GLU A 50 4.32 16.50 -22.60
N ALA A 51 4.94 17.62 -22.22
CA ALA A 51 6.25 17.66 -21.59
C ALA A 51 6.25 16.96 -20.23
N GLY A 52 5.22 17.19 -19.41
CA GLY A 52 5.02 16.49 -18.15
C GLY A 52 4.95 14.97 -18.34
N ASN A 53 4.16 14.50 -19.31
CA ASN A 53 4.00 13.08 -19.58
C ASN A 53 5.33 12.40 -19.99
N LYS A 54 6.24 13.13 -20.66
CA LYS A 54 7.59 12.63 -21.02
C LYS A 54 8.44 12.33 -19.78
N VAL A 55 8.26 13.08 -18.69
CA VAL A 55 8.93 12.86 -17.39
C VAL A 55 8.03 12.19 -16.36
N ARG A 56 6.93 11.55 -16.79
CA ARG A 56 5.99 10.79 -15.93
C ARG A 56 5.28 11.65 -14.88
N ILE A 57 5.08 12.93 -15.16
CA ILE A 57 4.25 13.85 -14.38
C ILE A 57 2.99 14.15 -15.17
N ILE A 58 1.85 13.97 -14.55
CA ILE A 58 0.55 14.14 -15.19
C ILE A 58 -0.10 15.37 -14.58
N TYR A 59 -0.54 16.25 -15.46
CA TYR A 59 -1.32 17.43 -15.14
C TYR A 59 -2.76 17.15 -15.56
N MET A 60 -3.69 17.12 -14.60
CA MET A 60 -5.12 16.90 -14.88
C MET A 60 -5.91 18.16 -14.58
N GLU A 61 -6.51 18.71 -15.62
CA GLU A 61 -7.39 19.88 -15.53
C GLU A 61 -8.64 19.56 -14.71
N ASN A 62 -8.98 20.48 -13.81
CA ASN A 62 -10.17 20.47 -12.97
C ASN A 62 -10.68 21.92 -12.83
N SER A 63 -11.96 22.07 -12.52
CA SER A 63 -12.55 23.37 -12.16
C SER A 63 -13.36 23.24 -10.87
N LEU A 64 -13.34 24.28 -10.04
CA LEU A 64 -14.15 24.33 -8.82
C LEU A 64 -14.60 25.76 -8.51
N ARG A 65 -15.75 25.90 -7.84
CA ARG A 65 -16.23 27.19 -7.35
C ARG A 65 -15.23 27.83 -6.39
N LEU A 66 -15.11 29.15 -6.46
CA LEU A 66 -14.17 29.93 -5.66
C LEU A 66 -14.35 29.70 -4.15
N ASP A 67 -15.60 29.52 -3.70
CA ASP A 67 -15.94 29.32 -2.29
C ASP A 67 -15.43 27.97 -1.75
N ASP A 68 -15.45 26.92 -2.58
CA ASP A 68 -15.08 25.56 -2.19
C ASP A 68 -13.57 25.27 -2.39
N PHE A 69 -12.88 26.07 -3.21
CA PHE A 69 -11.49 25.83 -3.61
C PHE A 69 -10.47 25.88 -2.45
N PRO A 70 -10.51 26.86 -1.52
CA PRO A 70 -9.59 26.90 -0.39
C PRO A 70 -9.70 25.67 0.52
N ASP A 71 -10.91 25.15 0.71
CA ASP A 71 -11.16 23.99 1.56
C ASP A 71 -10.64 22.70 0.90
N LEU A 72 -10.87 22.53 -0.41
CA LEU A 72 -10.29 21.42 -1.17
C LEU A 72 -8.75 21.42 -1.09
N ILE A 73 -8.12 22.58 -1.28
CA ILE A 73 -6.66 22.71 -1.25
C ILE A 73 -6.06 22.36 0.12
N ARG A 74 -6.78 22.65 1.21
CA ARG A 74 -6.35 22.28 2.57
C ARG A 74 -6.45 20.77 2.84
N GLU A 75 -7.37 20.09 2.17
CA GLU A 75 -7.54 18.64 2.28
C GLU A 75 -6.64 17.85 1.30
N LEU A 76 -6.22 18.47 0.20
CA LEU A 76 -5.39 17.84 -0.82
C LEU A 76 -3.94 17.64 -0.36
N TYR A 77 -3.45 16.42 -0.50
CA TYR A 77 -2.05 16.05 -0.22
C TYR A 77 -1.13 16.18 -1.44
N MET A 78 -1.68 16.49 -2.61
CA MET A 78 -0.96 16.55 -3.87
C MET A 78 -0.78 18.01 -4.33
N PRO A 79 0.33 18.36 -4.99
CA PRO A 79 0.51 19.69 -5.55
C PRO A 79 -0.57 20.00 -6.59
N VAL A 80 -0.95 21.26 -6.66
CA VAL A 80 -1.90 21.79 -7.63
C VAL A 80 -1.23 22.95 -8.36
N VAL A 81 -1.35 23.01 -9.68
CA VAL A 81 -0.96 24.18 -10.46
C VAL A 81 -2.21 25.00 -10.73
N ALA A 82 -2.29 26.20 -10.16
CA ALA A 82 -3.26 27.23 -10.52
C ALA A 82 -2.57 28.28 -11.39
N PHE A 83 -3.37 29.18 -11.97
CA PHE A 83 -2.86 30.17 -12.93
C PHE A 83 -3.39 31.54 -12.54
N ASP A 84 -2.51 32.45 -12.12
CA ASP A 84 -2.86 33.83 -11.79
C ASP A 84 -3.06 34.64 -13.07
N THR A 85 -4.18 35.36 -13.16
CA THR A 85 -4.44 36.33 -14.23
C THR A 85 -4.04 37.73 -13.76
N THR A 86 -3.01 38.29 -14.37
CA THR A 86 -2.68 39.72 -14.29
C THR A 86 -3.09 40.41 -15.58
N SER A 87 -3.23 41.74 -15.56
CA SER A 87 -3.79 42.57 -16.64
C SER A 87 -3.20 42.32 -18.04
N ASP A 88 -1.97 41.79 -18.12
CA ASP A 88 -1.22 41.57 -19.37
C ASP A 88 -0.58 40.16 -19.47
N SER A 89 -0.75 39.29 -18.47
CA SER A 89 -0.09 37.97 -18.45
C SER A 89 -0.76 36.93 -17.55
N ILE A 90 -0.63 35.66 -17.92
CA ILE A 90 -0.94 34.53 -17.06
C ILE A 90 0.36 34.04 -16.39
N VAL A 91 0.34 33.92 -15.06
CA VAL A 91 1.49 33.45 -14.27
C VAL A 91 1.13 32.11 -13.60
N PRO A 92 1.85 31.02 -13.89
CA PRO A 92 1.60 29.74 -13.25
C PRO A 92 2.03 29.76 -11.78
N ALA A 93 1.22 29.16 -10.91
CA ALA A 93 1.48 29.08 -9.48
C ALA A 93 1.23 27.68 -8.93
N ILE A 94 2.21 27.11 -8.21
CA ILE A 94 2.11 25.79 -7.59
C ILE A 94 1.69 25.93 -6.13
N ILE A 95 0.57 25.32 -5.78
CA ILE A 95 0.06 25.21 -4.43
C ILE A 95 0.43 23.84 -3.86
N PHE A 96 1.04 23.79 -2.68
CA PHE A 96 1.44 22.52 -2.05
C PHE A 96 1.52 22.64 -0.53
N ALA A 97 1.45 21.51 0.18
CA ALA A 97 1.68 21.44 1.62
C ALA A 97 3.18 21.23 1.93
N ASP A 98 3.77 22.10 2.75
CA ASP A 98 5.15 21.94 3.24
C ASP A 98 5.24 20.79 4.28
N LYS A 99 6.46 20.37 4.63
CA LYS A 99 6.76 19.31 5.62
C LYS A 99 6.10 19.54 7.00
N LYS A 100 5.70 20.78 7.31
CA LYS A 100 5.01 21.16 8.55
C LYS A 100 3.47 21.12 8.44
N GLY A 101 2.93 20.80 7.25
CA GLY A 101 1.48 20.78 6.98
C GLY A 101 0.88 22.13 6.60
N ASN A 102 1.70 23.17 6.43
CA ASN A 102 1.24 24.49 5.99
C ASN A 102 1.16 24.55 4.46
N THR A 103 0.04 25.05 3.93
CA THR A 103 -0.13 25.26 2.50
C THR A 103 0.65 26.50 2.04
N LYS A 104 1.51 26.32 1.03
CA LYS A 104 2.31 27.36 0.39
C LYS A 104 1.92 27.52 -1.07
N LEU A 105 2.21 28.70 -1.60
CA LEU A 105 2.01 29.09 -2.99
C LEU A 105 3.35 29.52 -3.58
N LEU A 106 3.77 28.88 -4.67
CA LEU A 106 4.99 29.21 -5.42
C LEU A 106 4.61 29.76 -6.78
N ARG A 107 4.75 31.06 -7.00
CA ARG A 107 4.55 31.68 -8.32
C ARG A 107 5.80 31.51 -9.16
N ILE A 108 5.63 31.09 -10.40
CA ILE A 108 6.72 30.83 -11.34
C ILE A 108 6.82 32.02 -12.28
N GLY A 109 7.73 32.94 -11.96
CA GLY A 109 8.04 34.10 -12.77
C GLY A 109 9.07 33.81 -13.86
N ASP A 110 9.29 34.80 -14.74
CA ASP A 110 10.26 34.70 -15.82
C ASP A 110 11.71 34.66 -15.31
N GLU A 111 12.05 35.49 -14.34
CA GLU A 111 13.41 35.55 -13.76
C GLU A 111 13.50 34.80 -12.41
N GLU A 112 12.63 35.11 -11.45
CA GLU A 112 12.63 34.48 -10.12
C GLU A 112 11.27 33.87 -9.75
N ASN A 113 11.31 32.83 -8.92
CA ASN A 113 10.11 32.23 -8.33
C ASN A 113 9.80 32.91 -6.99
N GLU A 114 8.54 33.23 -6.73
CA GLU A 114 8.09 33.88 -5.50
C GLU A 114 7.34 32.87 -4.62
N LEU A 115 7.83 32.64 -3.40
CA LEU A 115 7.21 31.73 -2.43
C LEU A 115 6.46 32.52 -1.35
N THR A 116 5.14 32.35 -1.28
CA THR A 116 4.26 32.96 -0.27
C THR A 116 3.43 31.90 0.47
N ASP A 117 2.87 32.25 1.63
CA ASP A 117 1.87 31.40 2.28
C ASP A 117 0.54 31.47 1.51
N PHE A 118 -0.19 30.35 1.44
CA PHE A 118 -1.47 30.31 0.75
C PHE A 118 -2.58 30.91 1.63
N THR A 119 -3.19 32.00 1.18
CA THR A 119 -4.38 32.59 1.81
C THR A 119 -5.58 32.52 0.86
N PRO A 120 -6.83 32.44 1.36
CA PRO A 120 -8.02 32.42 0.50
C PRO A 120 -8.15 33.65 -0.41
N GLU A 121 -7.55 34.78 -0.03
CA GLU A 121 -7.51 36.01 -0.82
C GLU A 121 -6.70 35.84 -2.11
N CYS A 122 -5.66 35.01 -2.11
CA CYS A 122 -4.91 34.67 -3.33
C CYS A 122 -5.78 33.99 -4.39
N CYS A 123 -6.90 33.36 -4.01
CA CYS A 123 -7.75 32.68 -4.98
C CYS A 123 -8.52 33.62 -5.91
N GLN A 124 -8.65 34.90 -5.54
CA GLN A 124 -9.42 35.86 -6.33
C GLN A 124 -8.78 36.18 -7.68
N THR A 125 -7.45 36.10 -7.76
CA THR A 125 -6.64 36.39 -8.95
C THR A 125 -6.47 35.20 -9.87
N PHE A 126 -6.93 34.01 -9.49
CA PHE A 126 -6.82 32.83 -10.35
C PHE A 126 -7.76 32.89 -11.56
N LEU A 127 -7.31 32.27 -12.65
CA LEU A 127 -8.02 32.09 -13.90
C LEU A 127 -9.34 31.39 -13.65
N LYS A 128 -10.42 31.97 -14.19
CA LYS A 128 -11.78 31.43 -14.08
C LYS A 128 -12.30 31.00 -15.44
N ASN A 129 -13.06 29.92 -15.47
CA ASN A 129 -13.79 29.50 -16.66
C ASN A 129 -15.04 30.38 -16.88
N GLU A 130 -15.77 30.12 -17.98
CA GLU A 130 -17.02 30.83 -18.31
C GLU A 130 -18.10 30.75 -17.22
N ASN A 131 -18.03 29.73 -16.36
CA ASN A 131 -18.95 29.52 -15.24
C ASN A 131 -18.50 30.22 -13.94
N GLY A 132 -17.37 30.95 -13.96
CA GLY A 132 -16.81 31.62 -12.79
C GLY A 132 -16.06 30.69 -11.82
N GLU A 133 -15.77 29.46 -12.23
CA GLU A 133 -15.02 28.47 -11.45
C GLU A 133 -13.52 28.61 -11.69
N VAL A 134 -12.71 28.45 -10.64
CA VAL A 134 -11.25 28.47 -10.71
C VAL A 134 -10.75 27.25 -11.49
N VAL A 135 -9.95 27.48 -12.52
CA VAL A 135 -9.30 26.42 -13.31
C VAL A 135 -7.94 26.09 -12.71
N PHE A 136 -7.71 24.82 -12.45
CA PHE A 136 -6.44 24.33 -11.90
C PHE A 136 -6.09 22.95 -12.45
N MET A 137 -4.83 22.57 -12.30
CA MET A 137 -4.34 21.25 -12.67
C MET A 137 -3.86 20.51 -11.42
N GLY A 138 -4.50 19.39 -11.10
CA GLY A 138 -3.96 18.45 -10.13
C GLY A 138 -2.69 17.80 -10.69
N VAL A 139 -1.61 17.82 -9.92
CA VAL A 139 -0.32 17.30 -10.36
C VAL A 139 0.00 16.00 -9.64
N PHE A 140 0.28 14.95 -10.40
CA PHE A 140 0.62 13.64 -9.87
C PHE A 140 1.75 13.02 -10.67
N SER A 141 2.70 12.38 -9.98
CA SER A 141 3.71 11.58 -10.64
C SER A 141 3.23 10.14 -10.75
N TYR A 142 3.63 9.52 -11.86
CA TYR A 142 3.45 8.11 -12.07
C TYR A 142 4.73 7.37 -11.62
N LYS A 143 4.66 6.70 -10.47
CA LYS A 143 5.66 5.73 -10.02
C LYS A 143 4.96 4.40 -9.82
N SER A 144 5.48 3.34 -10.43
CA SER A 144 4.82 2.04 -10.29
C SER A 144 4.92 1.52 -8.85
N LEU A 145 3.77 1.11 -8.31
CA LEU A 145 3.66 0.61 -6.95
C LEU A 145 4.43 -0.70 -6.73
N VAL A 146 4.55 -1.55 -7.75
CA VAL A 146 5.08 -2.92 -7.63
C VAL A 146 6.17 -3.28 -8.62
N SER A 147 6.49 -2.41 -9.57
CA SER A 147 7.42 -2.70 -10.68
C SER A 147 8.61 -1.77 -10.67
N ASP A 148 9.75 -2.25 -11.19
CA ASP A 148 10.99 -1.50 -11.19
C ASP A 148 11.14 -0.60 -12.40
N GLU A 149 11.57 0.65 -12.19
CA GLU A 149 11.65 1.69 -13.22
C GLU A 149 12.68 1.35 -14.31
N ALA A 150 13.77 0.70 -13.92
CA ALA A 150 14.77 0.20 -14.86
C ALA A 150 14.18 -0.90 -15.77
N TYR A 151 13.41 -1.84 -15.18
CA TYR A 151 12.76 -2.92 -15.92
C TYR A 151 11.70 -2.40 -16.90
N GLU A 152 10.95 -1.36 -16.51
CA GLU A 152 9.98 -0.68 -17.38
C GLU A 152 10.62 -0.06 -18.63
N SER A 153 11.88 0.36 -18.52
CA SER A 153 12.66 0.94 -19.62
C SER A 153 13.31 -0.13 -20.51
N GLY A 154 13.09 -1.42 -20.21
CA GLY A 154 13.66 -2.57 -20.91
C GLY A 154 14.99 -3.07 -20.35
N GLU A 155 15.49 -2.47 -19.27
CA GLU A 155 16.79 -2.78 -18.68
C GLU A 155 16.63 -3.25 -17.22
N GLY A 156 16.60 -4.56 -16.96
CA GLY A 156 16.55 -5.07 -15.59
C GLY A 156 16.09 -6.51 -15.46
N LYS A 157 16.01 -7.01 -14.22
CA LYS A 157 15.42 -8.33 -13.92
C LYS A 157 14.05 -8.14 -13.26
N PRO A 158 13.05 -9.01 -13.55
CA PRO A 158 11.76 -8.93 -12.91
C PRO A 158 11.91 -9.13 -11.40
N LEU A 159 11.24 -8.28 -10.61
CA LEU A 159 11.26 -8.36 -9.16
C LEU A 159 10.50 -9.60 -8.68
N THR A 160 11.06 -10.28 -7.66
CA THR A 160 10.35 -11.37 -6.96
C THR A 160 9.14 -10.81 -6.21
N PRO A 161 8.05 -11.57 -6.01
CA PRO A 161 6.84 -11.11 -5.31
C PRO A 161 7.11 -10.46 -3.95
N VAL A 162 8.06 -11.01 -3.19
CA VAL A 162 8.47 -10.45 -1.89
C VAL A 162 9.07 -9.06 -2.04
N LYS A 163 10.02 -8.87 -2.96
CA LYS A 163 10.61 -7.55 -3.26
C LYS A 163 9.56 -6.55 -3.74
N ARG A 164 8.57 -6.98 -4.52
CA ARG A 164 7.47 -6.11 -4.98
C ARG A 164 6.61 -5.64 -3.82
N LEU A 165 6.26 -6.53 -2.89
CA LEU A 165 5.52 -6.16 -1.70
C LEU A 165 6.31 -5.15 -0.84
N PHE A 166 7.61 -5.39 -0.63
CA PHE A 166 8.46 -4.43 0.10
C PHE A 166 8.57 -3.08 -0.62
N ARG A 167 8.65 -3.05 -1.96
CA ARG A 167 8.63 -1.80 -2.73
C ARG A 167 7.33 -1.03 -2.49
N LEU A 168 6.18 -1.68 -2.61
CA LEU A 168 4.88 -1.08 -2.34
C LEU A 168 4.79 -0.49 -0.92
N LEU A 169 5.30 -1.21 0.08
CA LEU A 169 5.34 -0.73 1.47
C LEU A 169 6.34 0.42 1.67
N SER A 170 7.45 0.44 0.93
CA SER A 170 8.49 1.47 1.07
C SER A 170 8.01 2.88 0.68
N GLU A 171 7.02 2.97 -0.20
CA GLU A 171 6.35 4.23 -0.56
C GLU A 171 5.63 4.86 0.63
N GLU A 172 5.16 4.05 1.57
CA GLU A 172 4.42 4.48 2.77
C GLU A 172 5.28 4.36 4.05
N ARG A 173 6.61 4.37 3.92
CA ARG A 173 7.57 4.08 5.01
C ARG A 173 7.36 4.90 6.29
N ARG A 174 6.97 6.17 6.17
CA ARG A 174 6.81 7.07 7.33
C ARG A 174 5.68 6.58 8.22
N ASP A 175 4.55 6.26 7.60
CA ASP A 175 3.37 5.79 8.31
C ASP A 175 3.55 4.36 8.84
N ILE A 176 4.26 3.50 8.10
CA ILE A 176 4.64 2.17 8.58
C ILE A 176 5.57 2.25 9.80
N ILE A 177 6.53 3.18 9.83
CA ILE A 177 7.37 3.41 11.00
C ILE A 177 6.52 3.84 12.21
N ASN A 178 5.55 4.73 12.01
CA ASN A 178 4.62 5.15 13.08
C ASN A 178 3.80 3.96 13.61
N ILE A 179 3.28 3.11 12.72
CA ILE A 179 2.59 1.87 13.12
C ILE A 179 3.50 0.98 13.96
N PHE A 180 4.76 0.82 13.55
CA PHE A 180 5.74 0.01 14.29
C PHE A 180 6.07 0.59 15.67
N ILE A 181 6.25 1.92 15.77
CA ILE A 181 6.44 2.62 17.05
C ILE A 181 5.24 2.38 17.97
N TYR A 182 4.01 2.55 17.46
CA TYR A 182 2.81 2.27 18.25
C TYR A 182 2.73 0.80 18.65
N ALA A 183 3.10 -0.13 17.78
CA ALA A 183 3.09 -1.56 18.09
C ALA A 183 4.08 -1.90 19.22
N ILE A 184 5.26 -1.26 19.23
CA ILE A 184 6.25 -1.40 20.32
C ILE A 184 5.68 -0.91 21.64
N VAL A 185 5.08 0.29 21.64
CA VAL A 185 4.50 0.88 22.86
C VAL A 185 3.33 0.04 23.37
N ILE A 186 2.44 -0.42 22.48
CA ILE A 186 1.35 -1.34 22.81
C ILE A 186 1.91 -2.64 23.40
N GLY A 187 2.93 -3.23 22.77
CA GLY A 187 3.59 -4.43 23.24
C GLY A 187 4.18 -4.28 24.64
N LEU A 188 4.84 -3.15 24.92
CA LEU A 188 5.39 -2.84 26.25
C LEU A 188 4.28 -2.69 27.29
N ILE A 189 3.24 -1.89 27.00
CA ILE A 189 2.12 -1.69 27.94
C ILE A 189 1.33 -2.99 28.14
N SER A 190 1.28 -3.89 27.16
CA SER A 190 0.59 -5.18 27.28
C SER A 190 1.19 -6.08 28.38
N LEU A 191 2.48 -5.90 28.72
CA LEU A 191 3.12 -6.61 29.84
C LEU A 191 2.60 -6.17 31.22
N THR A 192 1.92 -5.02 31.30
CA THR A 192 1.30 -4.52 32.53
C THR A 192 0.26 -5.50 33.06
N LEU A 193 -0.43 -6.26 32.20
CA LEU A 193 -1.42 -7.24 32.62
C LEU A 193 -0.78 -8.43 33.36
N PRO A 194 0.19 -9.17 32.77
CA PRO A 194 0.93 -10.20 33.50
C PRO A 194 1.58 -9.72 34.80
N LEU A 195 2.27 -8.57 34.76
CA LEU A 195 2.94 -8.00 35.93
C LEU A 195 1.94 -7.57 37.01
N GLY A 196 0.79 -7.03 36.60
CA GLY A 196 -0.30 -6.67 37.50
C GLY A 196 -0.90 -7.89 38.20
N ILE A 197 -1.07 -8.99 37.46
CA ILE A 197 -1.53 -10.27 38.02
C ILE A 197 -0.48 -10.85 38.99
N GLN A 198 0.81 -10.84 38.63
CA GLN A 198 1.90 -11.26 39.53
C GLN A 198 1.81 -10.54 40.88
N ALA A 199 1.86 -9.21 40.84
CA ALA A 199 1.92 -8.40 42.06
C ALA A 199 0.64 -8.55 42.88
N THR A 200 -0.53 -8.68 42.24
CA THR A 200 -1.79 -8.94 42.94
C THR A 200 -1.76 -10.29 43.65
N VAL A 201 -1.30 -11.36 43.00
CA VAL A 201 -1.16 -12.69 43.62
C VAL A 201 -0.16 -12.64 44.78
N GLU A 202 0.96 -11.95 44.63
CA GLU A 202 1.96 -11.79 45.70
C GLU A 202 1.41 -11.02 46.90
N PHE A 203 0.75 -9.87 46.69
CA PHE A 203 0.17 -9.09 47.79
C PHE A 203 -0.94 -9.85 48.51
N VAL A 204 -1.82 -10.53 47.76
CA VAL A 204 -2.92 -11.31 48.33
C VAL A 204 -2.41 -12.53 49.09
N SER A 205 -1.47 -13.30 48.51
CA SER A 205 -0.88 -14.46 49.18
C SER A 205 0.00 -14.09 50.39
N GLY A 206 0.59 -12.89 50.38
CA GLY A 206 1.34 -12.33 51.51
C GLY A 206 0.47 -11.74 52.63
N GLY A 207 -0.86 -11.72 52.48
CA GLY A 207 -1.78 -11.18 53.49
C GLY A 207 -1.70 -9.66 53.68
N VAL A 208 -1.13 -8.92 52.71
CA VAL A 208 -0.97 -7.47 52.78
C VAL A 208 -2.18 -6.76 52.12
N VAL A 209 -2.65 -5.71 52.79
CA VAL A 209 -3.97 -5.09 52.65
C VAL A 209 -4.19 -4.34 51.32
N VAL A 210 -5.27 -4.73 50.63
CA VAL A 210 -6.33 -3.98 49.90
C VAL A 210 -5.99 -2.69 49.13
N THR A 211 -5.28 -1.70 49.68
CA THR A 211 -5.11 -0.37 49.04
C THR A 211 -4.11 -0.38 47.87
N SER A 212 -2.95 -1.03 48.02
CA SER A 212 -1.94 -1.12 46.94
C SER A 212 -2.46 -1.92 45.74
N VAL A 213 -3.31 -2.92 45.99
CA VAL A 213 -3.95 -3.73 44.96
C VAL A 213 -4.92 -2.88 44.13
N TYR A 214 -5.74 -2.03 44.76
CA TYR A 214 -6.63 -1.13 44.02
C TYR A 214 -5.88 -0.12 43.15
N LEU A 215 -4.77 0.44 43.64
CA LEU A 215 -3.93 1.36 42.86
C LEU A 215 -3.34 0.65 41.64
N LEU A 216 -2.83 -0.57 41.83
CA LEU A 216 -2.30 -1.40 40.75
C LEU A 216 -3.37 -1.73 39.71
N ILE A 217 -4.58 -2.13 40.14
CA ILE A 217 -5.70 -2.39 39.24
C ILE A 217 -6.05 -1.13 38.43
N ALA A 218 -6.09 0.05 39.07
CA ALA A 218 -6.34 1.31 38.37
C ALA A 218 -5.26 1.60 37.31
N LEU A 219 -3.99 1.36 37.63
CA LEU A 219 -2.88 1.50 36.69
C LEU A 219 -3.01 0.52 35.50
N VAL A 220 -3.37 -0.74 35.75
CA VAL A 220 -3.61 -1.75 34.70
C VAL A 220 -4.75 -1.31 33.78
N ILE A 221 -5.87 -0.83 34.34
CA ILE A 221 -7.02 -0.33 33.56
C ILE A 221 -6.60 0.86 32.70
N LEU A 222 -5.86 1.83 33.25
CA LEU A 222 -5.33 2.95 32.48
C LEU A 222 -4.40 2.49 31.37
N GLY A 223 -3.55 1.48 31.63
CA GLY A 223 -2.73 0.85 30.61
C GLY A 223 -3.56 0.27 29.47
N ILE A 224 -4.61 -0.49 29.78
CA ILE A 224 -5.53 -1.07 28.78
C ILE A 224 -6.20 0.03 27.95
N LEU A 225 -6.73 1.08 28.59
CA LEU A 225 -7.34 2.21 27.89
C LEU A 225 -6.32 2.93 26.99
N GLY A 226 -5.09 3.11 27.47
CA GLY A 226 -3.99 3.66 26.69
C GLY A 226 -3.66 2.82 25.46
N THR A 227 -3.58 1.49 25.60
CA THR A 227 -3.37 0.59 24.44
C THR A 227 -4.52 0.66 23.44
N GLY A 228 -5.76 0.76 23.91
CA GLY A 228 -6.94 0.92 23.03
C GLY A 228 -6.86 2.21 22.22
N GLY A 229 -6.50 3.33 22.85
CA GLY A 229 -6.30 4.60 22.15
C GLY A 229 -5.20 4.53 21.08
N LEU A 230 -4.05 3.93 21.40
CA LEU A 230 -2.97 3.71 20.44
C LEU A 230 -3.39 2.79 19.29
N GLN A 231 -4.18 1.76 19.58
CA GLN A 231 -4.69 0.84 18.56
C GLN A 231 -5.66 1.55 17.60
N VAL A 232 -6.52 2.45 18.09
CA VAL A 232 -7.37 3.29 17.23
C VAL A 232 -6.50 4.13 16.29
N MET A 233 -5.44 4.76 16.79
CA MET A 233 -4.50 5.53 15.95
C MET A 233 -3.83 4.65 14.89
N GLN A 234 -3.40 3.43 15.22
CA GLN A 234 -2.84 2.49 14.24
C GLN A 234 -3.84 2.15 13.13
N ILE A 235 -5.09 1.86 13.48
CA ILE A 235 -6.15 1.54 12.51
C ILE A 235 -6.40 2.74 11.59
N THR A 236 -6.45 3.96 12.15
CA THR A 236 -6.61 5.19 11.37
C THR A 236 -5.47 5.40 10.38
N ILE A 237 -4.21 5.18 10.78
CA ILE A 237 -3.06 5.28 9.86
C ILE A 237 -3.17 4.26 8.73
N VAL A 238 -3.51 3.00 9.05
CA VAL A 238 -3.67 1.96 8.03
C VAL A 238 -4.79 2.29 7.05
N GLU A 239 -5.91 2.85 7.52
CA GLU A 239 -7.00 3.30 6.66
C GLU A 239 -6.52 4.35 5.64
N PHE A 240 -5.70 5.32 6.07
CA PHE A 240 -5.11 6.29 5.14
C PHE A 240 -4.16 5.64 4.12
N ILE A 241 -3.34 4.68 4.55
CA ILE A 241 -2.47 3.89 3.64
C ILE A 241 -3.32 3.15 2.60
N GLN A 242 -4.41 2.48 3.02
CA GLN A 242 -5.29 1.73 2.13
C GLN A 242 -5.95 2.64 1.08
N ARG A 243 -6.41 3.83 1.47
CA ARG A 243 -6.98 4.83 0.55
C ARG A 243 -5.95 5.28 -0.48
N ARG A 244 -4.75 5.67 -0.02
CA ARG A 244 -3.68 6.14 -0.91
C ARG A 244 -3.23 5.07 -1.90
N ILE A 245 -3.07 3.83 -1.47
CA ILE A 245 -2.69 2.72 -2.36
C ILE A 245 -3.72 2.50 -3.45
N PHE A 246 -5.02 2.55 -3.12
CA PHE A 246 -6.08 2.38 -4.11
C PHE A 246 -6.13 3.52 -5.12
N SER A 247 -6.10 4.77 -4.66
CA SER A 247 -6.10 5.93 -5.55
C SER A 247 -4.88 5.93 -6.47
N LYS A 248 -3.68 5.66 -5.93
CA LYS A 248 -2.44 5.54 -6.73
C LYS A 248 -2.55 4.42 -7.76
N ALA A 249 -3.01 3.24 -7.36
CA ALA A 249 -3.16 2.11 -8.27
C ALA A 249 -4.20 2.38 -9.37
N ALA A 250 -5.32 3.02 -9.05
CA ALA A 250 -6.36 3.35 -10.01
C ALA A 250 -5.83 4.34 -11.08
N LEU A 251 -5.15 5.40 -10.64
CA LEU A 251 -4.49 6.35 -11.54
C LEU A 251 -3.39 5.68 -12.36
N GLU A 252 -2.63 4.77 -11.75
CA GLU A 252 -1.59 4.01 -12.44
C GLU A 252 -2.16 3.14 -13.56
N PHE A 253 -3.24 2.41 -13.31
CA PHE A 253 -3.93 1.61 -14.33
C PHE A 253 -4.53 2.49 -15.43
N ALA A 254 -5.20 3.60 -15.05
CA ALA A 254 -5.79 4.53 -16.02
C ALA A 254 -4.74 5.17 -16.93
N PHE A 255 -3.55 5.46 -16.40
CA PHE A 255 -2.44 5.98 -17.19
C PHE A 255 -1.80 4.92 -18.09
N ARG A 256 -1.56 3.71 -17.55
CA ARG A 256 -0.83 2.66 -18.26
C ARG A 256 -1.64 1.98 -19.34
N VAL A 257 -2.86 1.53 -19.03
CA VAL A 257 -3.62 0.63 -19.92
C VAL A 257 -3.75 1.17 -21.35
N PRO A 258 -4.06 2.46 -21.59
CA PRO A 258 -4.14 3.01 -22.95
C PRO A 258 -2.79 3.14 -23.66
N ARG A 259 -1.69 3.15 -22.90
CA ARG A 259 -0.33 3.40 -23.37
C ARG A 259 0.52 2.14 -23.45
N ILE A 260 -0.02 0.95 -23.21
CA ILE A 260 0.75 -0.29 -23.35
C ILE A 260 1.02 -0.56 -24.83
N LYS A 261 2.25 -0.92 -25.17
CA LYS A 261 2.64 -1.30 -26.53
C LYS A 261 1.74 -2.40 -27.10
N LEU A 262 1.19 -2.17 -28.29
CA LEU A 262 0.27 -3.09 -28.96
C LEU A 262 0.87 -4.50 -29.14
N GLU A 263 2.17 -4.61 -29.42
CA GLU A 263 2.85 -5.91 -29.60
C GLU A 263 2.81 -6.77 -28.33
N SER A 264 2.78 -6.13 -27.16
CA SER A 264 2.74 -6.82 -25.86
C SER A 264 1.33 -7.29 -25.48
N ILE A 265 0.30 -6.66 -26.05
CA ILE A 265 -1.12 -7.00 -25.82
C ILE A 265 -1.66 -7.96 -26.89
N LEU A 266 -1.05 -8.04 -28.07
CA LEU A 266 -1.54 -8.85 -29.21
C LEU A 266 -1.85 -10.33 -28.90
N HIS A 267 -1.19 -10.91 -27.90
CA HIS A 267 -1.41 -12.30 -27.46
C HIS A 267 -2.15 -12.43 -26.11
N GLN A 268 -2.67 -11.32 -25.57
CA GLN A 268 -3.36 -11.26 -24.30
C GLN A 268 -4.73 -10.58 -24.45
N HIS A 269 -5.73 -11.01 -23.68
CA HIS A 269 -7.02 -10.36 -23.68
C HIS A 269 -6.98 -9.15 -22.73
N ALA A 270 -7.13 -7.94 -23.27
CA ALA A 270 -7.09 -6.70 -22.50
C ALA A 270 -8.07 -6.66 -21.30
N PRO A 271 -9.32 -7.17 -21.40
CA PRO A 271 -10.20 -7.25 -20.24
C PRO A 271 -9.66 -8.13 -19.09
N GLU A 272 -9.00 -9.25 -19.41
CA GLU A 272 -8.36 -10.10 -18.39
C GLU A 272 -7.23 -9.36 -17.67
N LEU A 273 -6.50 -8.52 -18.40
CA LEU A 273 -5.41 -7.71 -17.84
C LEU A 273 -5.95 -6.68 -16.84
N VAL A 274 -7.07 -6.01 -17.17
CA VAL A 274 -7.69 -5.03 -16.28
C VAL A 274 -8.24 -5.67 -15.00
N ASN A 275 -8.66 -6.94 -15.04
CA ASN A 275 -9.09 -7.67 -13.84
C ASN A 275 -8.01 -7.78 -12.76
N ARG A 276 -6.72 -7.59 -13.09
CA ARG A 276 -5.63 -7.52 -12.11
C ARG A 276 -5.79 -6.33 -11.15
N PHE A 277 -6.61 -5.33 -11.49
CA PHE A 277 -6.96 -4.25 -10.57
C PHE A 277 -7.68 -4.77 -9.31
N PHE A 278 -8.47 -5.85 -9.41
CA PHE A 278 -9.12 -6.45 -8.24
C PHE A 278 -8.11 -6.99 -7.21
N ASP A 279 -6.88 -7.31 -7.62
CA ASP A 279 -5.84 -7.72 -6.69
C ASP A 279 -5.37 -6.55 -5.78
N VAL A 280 -5.60 -5.28 -6.18
CA VAL A 280 -5.40 -4.11 -5.30
C VAL A 280 -6.33 -4.17 -4.09
N LEU A 281 -7.58 -4.62 -4.26
CA LEU A 281 -8.52 -4.81 -3.15
C LEU A 281 -8.05 -5.90 -2.19
N THR A 282 -7.40 -6.94 -2.70
CA THR A 282 -6.78 -8.00 -1.88
C THR A 282 -5.65 -7.42 -1.03
N LEU A 283 -4.81 -6.56 -1.61
CA LEU A 283 -3.77 -5.84 -0.86
C LEU A 283 -4.38 -4.96 0.23
N GLN A 284 -5.41 -4.17 -0.10
CA GLN A 284 -6.09 -3.34 0.88
C GLN A 284 -6.58 -4.17 2.07
N LYS A 285 -7.26 -5.30 1.84
CA LYS A 285 -7.75 -6.17 2.93
C LYS A 285 -6.62 -6.87 3.70
N GLY A 286 -5.47 -7.08 3.08
CA GLY A 286 -4.31 -7.71 3.70
C GLY A 286 -3.48 -6.78 4.58
N LEU A 287 -3.40 -5.49 4.23
CA LEU A 287 -2.57 -4.50 4.92
C LEU A 287 -2.84 -4.38 6.43
N PRO A 288 -4.10 -4.30 6.93
CA PRO A 288 -4.35 -4.26 8.37
C PRO A 288 -3.78 -5.48 9.11
N LYS A 289 -3.94 -6.67 8.54
CA LYS A 289 -3.44 -7.91 9.15
C LYS A 289 -1.92 -7.96 9.13
N LEU A 290 -1.29 -7.51 8.04
CA LEU A 290 0.16 -7.48 7.90
C LEU A 290 0.82 -6.41 8.80
N LEU A 291 0.26 -5.20 8.82
CA LEU A 291 0.89 -4.05 9.46
C LEU A 291 0.56 -3.94 10.95
N ILE A 292 -0.62 -4.39 11.38
CA ILE A 292 -1.05 -4.31 12.79
C ILE A 292 -0.91 -5.67 13.46
N ASP A 293 -1.64 -6.68 12.99
CA ASP A 293 -1.73 -7.94 13.74
C ASP A 293 -0.40 -8.71 13.75
N LEU A 294 0.26 -8.80 12.60
CA LEU A 294 1.53 -9.53 12.47
C LEU A 294 2.67 -8.82 13.23
N THR A 295 2.72 -7.49 13.17
CA THR A 295 3.74 -6.71 13.90
C THR A 295 3.50 -6.74 15.41
N THR A 296 2.26 -6.54 15.86
CA THR A 296 1.89 -6.58 17.28
C THR A 296 2.09 -7.98 17.84
N GLY A 297 1.75 -9.03 17.08
CA GLY A 297 2.01 -10.42 17.46
C GLY A 297 3.52 -10.70 17.60
N ALA A 298 4.33 -10.28 16.63
CA ALA A 298 5.78 -10.45 16.70
C ALA A 298 6.41 -9.71 17.88
N ILE A 299 5.97 -8.48 18.13
CA ILE A 299 6.43 -7.65 19.27
C ILE A 299 5.97 -8.25 20.60
N SER A 300 4.74 -8.75 20.68
CA SER A 300 4.20 -9.42 21.88
C SER A 300 4.98 -10.69 22.20
N ILE A 301 5.35 -11.49 21.19
CA ILE A 301 6.23 -12.65 21.36
C ILE A 301 7.59 -12.20 21.87
N LEU A 302 8.20 -11.18 21.26
CA LEU A 302 9.51 -10.67 21.66
C LEU A 302 9.52 -10.22 23.13
N PHE A 303 8.59 -9.33 23.51
CA PHE A 303 8.50 -8.80 24.87
C PHE A 303 8.04 -9.84 25.89
N GLY A 304 7.15 -10.75 25.50
CA GLY A 304 6.72 -11.85 26.36
C GLY A 304 7.88 -12.82 26.66
N LEU A 305 8.65 -13.20 25.64
CA LEU A 305 9.84 -14.04 25.84
C LEU A 305 10.93 -13.34 26.66
N LEU A 306 11.12 -12.04 26.44
CA LEU A 306 12.03 -11.22 27.23
C LEU A 306 11.58 -11.18 28.70
N LEU A 307 10.30 -10.97 28.98
CA LEU A 307 9.78 -11.01 30.35
C LEU A 307 9.97 -12.39 31.00
N LEU A 308 9.65 -13.46 30.28
CA LEU A 308 9.84 -14.84 30.76
C LEU A 308 11.32 -15.16 31.07
N SER A 309 12.25 -14.60 30.29
CA SER A 309 13.69 -14.80 30.51
C SER A 309 14.18 -14.29 31.86
N PHE A 310 13.51 -13.28 32.43
CA PHE A 310 13.83 -12.74 33.75
C PHE A 310 13.32 -13.61 34.90
N TYR A 311 12.38 -14.52 34.67
CA TYR A 311 11.83 -15.37 35.73
C TYR A 311 12.68 -16.61 35.98
N HIS A 312 13.14 -17.31 34.93
CA HIS A 312 13.98 -18.49 35.10
C HIS A 312 14.74 -18.85 33.81
N PRO A 313 15.99 -19.33 33.86
CA PRO A 313 16.75 -19.76 32.67
C PRO A 313 16.04 -20.83 31.84
N PHE A 314 15.23 -21.68 32.47
CA PHE A 314 14.41 -22.68 31.76
C PHE A 314 13.49 -22.04 30.72
N PHE A 315 12.89 -20.89 31.04
CA PHE A 315 12.00 -20.19 30.11
C PHE A 315 12.76 -19.60 28.91
N VAL A 316 14.05 -19.31 29.04
CA VAL A 316 14.91 -18.90 27.92
C VAL A 316 15.08 -20.04 26.93
N PHE A 317 15.39 -21.24 27.44
CA PHE A 317 15.50 -22.44 26.61
C PHE A 317 14.18 -22.76 25.90
N PHE A 318 13.06 -22.63 26.63
CA PHE A 318 11.73 -22.72 26.04
C PHE A 318 11.50 -21.69 24.91
N GLY A 319 11.87 -20.43 25.12
CA GLY A 319 11.75 -19.38 24.11
C GLY A 319 12.53 -19.70 22.84
N LEU A 320 13.75 -20.25 22.98
CA LEU A 320 14.55 -20.72 21.85
C LEU A 320 13.88 -21.88 21.10
N ILE A 321 13.31 -22.85 21.81
CA ILE A 321 12.54 -23.95 21.20
C ILE A 321 11.34 -23.40 20.43
N LEU A 322 10.61 -22.44 21.01
CA LEU A 322 9.45 -21.83 20.38
C LEU A 322 9.83 -21.11 19.08
N LEU A 323 10.86 -20.25 19.12
CA LEU A 323 11.33 -19.53 17.93
C LEU A 323 11.88 -20.47 16.86
N THR A 324 12.60 -21.52 17.26
CA THR A 324 13.11 -22.54 16.35
C THR A 324 11.97 -23.28 15.67
N THR A 325 10.98 -23.74 16.44
CA THR A 325 9.82 -24.47 15.91
C THR A 325 9.01 -23.60 14.95
N LEU A 326 8.77 -22.34 15.31
CA LEU A 326 8.08 -21.38 14.45
C LEU A 326 8.83 -21.17 13.13
N THR A 327 10.16 -21.00 13.21
CA THR A 327 11.02 -20.83 12.03
C THR A 327 10.96 -22.06 11.13
N LEU A 328 11.03 -23.27 11.69
CA LEU A 328 10.93 -24.51 10.92
C LEU A 328 9.57 -24.66 10.24
N ILE A 329 8.47 -24.35 10.94
CA ILE A 329 7.12 -24.39 10.36
C ILE A 329 7.07 -23.47 9.13
N PHE A 330 7.51 -22.21 9.24
CA PHE A 330 7.50 -21.28 8.12
C PHE A 330 8.44 -21.69 6.99
N TYR A 331 9.65 -22.14 7.31
CA TYR A 331 10.64 -22.55 6.31
C TYR A 331 10.15 -23.73 5.46
N PHE A 332 9.58 -24.76 6.07
CA PHE A 332 9.14 -25.96 5.34
C PHE A 332 7.79 -25.78 4.63
N THR A 333 6.86 -25.03 5.22
CA THR A 333 5.51 -24.91 4.67
C THR A 333 5.35 -23.72 3.72
N GLY A 334 6.16 -22.67 3.88
CA GLY A 334 6.08 -21.41 3.15
C GLY A 334 6.13 -21.53 1.63
N PRO A 335 7.21 -22.09 1.06
CA PRO A 335 7.35 -22.22 -0.40
C PRO A 335 6.21 -23.02 -1.06
N LYS A 336 5.76 -24.08 -0.38
CA LYS A 336 4.64 -24.91 -0.85
C LYS A 336 3.30 -24.18 -0.74
N GLY A 337 3.09 -23.43 0.33
CA GLY A 337 1.92 -22.57 0.53
C GLY A 337 1.79 -21.51 -0.55
N LEU A 338 2.87 -20.76 -0.81
CA LEU A 338 2.90 -19.73 -1.85
C LEU A 338 2.65 -20.32 -3.26
N ARG A 339 3.35 -21.40 -3.62
CA ARG A 339 3.17 -22.05 -4.94
C ARG A 339 1.75 -22.54 -5.16
N THR A 340 1.11 -23.10 -4.13
CA THR A 340 -0.27 -23.60 -4.23
C THR A 340 -1.29 -22.45 -4.29
N SER A 341 -1.10 -21.37 -3.51
CA SER A 341 -1.93 -20.17 -3.59
C SER A 341 -1.87 -19.51 -4.97
N ILE A 342 -0.66 -19.32 -5.53
CA ILE A 342 -0.49 -18.77 -6.89
C ILE A 342 -1.25 -19.60 -7.93
N ASN A 343 -1.12 -20.93 -7.89
CA ASN A 343 -1.79 -21.79 -8.88
C ASN A 343 -3.32 -21.85 -8.70
N GLU A 344 -3.81 -21.89 -7.46
CA GLU A 344 -5.24 -21.75 -7.17
C GLU A 344 -5.78 -20.45 -7.76
N SER A 345 -5.08 -19.35 -7.49
CA SER A 345 -5.45 -18.01 -7.91
C SER A 345 -5.37 -17.83 -9.43
N LYS A 346 -4.49 -18.56 -10.14
CA LYS A 346 -4.45 -18.59 -11.61
C LYS A 346 -5.72 -19.20 -12.21
N PHE A 347 -6.22 -20.31 -11.68
CA PHE A 347 -7.42 -20.94 -12.21
C PHE A 347 -8.71 -20.19 -11.86
N LYS A 348 -8.78 -19.47 -10.73
CA LYS A 348 -9.88 -18.53 -10.44
C LYS A 348 -10.04 -17.51 -11.57
N TYR A 349 -8.94 -16.90 -12.00
CA TYR A 349 -8.98 -15.90 -13.08
C TYR A 349 -9.27 -16.52 -14.45
N LYS A 350 -8.79 -17.74 -14.75
CA LYS A 350 -9.17 -18.45 -15.98
C LYS A 350 -10.67 -18.74 -16.05
N VAL A 351 -11.33 -18.99 -14.91
CA VAL A 351 -12.80 -19.12 -14.86
C VAL A 351 -13.45 -17.78 -15.19
N VAL A 352 -13.04 -16.68 -14.52
CA VAL A 352 -13.58 -15.33 -14.78
C VAL A 352 -13.41 -14.94 -16.24
N TYR A 353 -12.19 -15.04 -16.77
CA TYR A 353 -11.87 -14.78 -18.16
C TYR A 353 -12.76 -15.58 -19.13
N TRP A 354 -12.99 -16.87 -18.85
CA TRP A 354 -13.86 -17.67 -19.69
C TRP A 354 -15.31 -17.18 -19.67
N LEU A 355 -15.83 -16.80 -18.50
CA LEU A 355 -17.18 -16.25 -18.37
C LEU A 355 -17.32 -14.90 -19.08
N GLU A 356 -16.30 -14.05 -19.02
CA GLU A 356 -16.26 -12.78 -19.77
C GLU A 356 -16.28 -13.01 -21.28
N GLU A 357 -15.51 -13.99 -21.78
CA GLU A 357 -15.52 -14.35 -23.20
C GLU A 357 -16.86 -14.92 -23.65
N LEU A 358 -17.52 -15.73 -22.80
CA LEU A 358 -18.88 -16.19 -23.06
C LEU A 358 -19.88 -15.03 -23.14
N ALA A 359 -19.77 -14.04 -22.25
CA ALA A 359 -20.61 -12.85 -22.29
C ALA A 359 -20.34 -12.00 -23.54
N ARG A 360 -19.06 -11.79 -23.89
CA ARG A 360 -18.62 -11.04 -25.08
C ARG A 360 -19.10 -11.68 -26.38
N THR A 361 -19.19 -13.01 -26.43
CA THR A 361 -19.56 -13.78 -27.62
C THR A 361 -20.95 -14.42 -27.52
N ILE A 362 -21.84 -13.86 -26.70
CA ILE A 362 -23.17 -14.41 -26.41
C ILE A 362 -23.99 -14.71 -27.67
N ASN A 363 -23.89 -13.87 -28.70
CA ASN A 363 -24.61 -14.05 -29.96
C ASN A 363 -24.16 -15.32 -30.71
N SER A 364 -22.86 -15.62 -30.74
CA SER A 364 -22.32 -16.81 -31.38
C SER A 364 -22.85 -18.09 -30.74
N PHE A 365 -22.97 -18.11 -29.41
CA PHE A 365 -23.52 -19.27 -28.69
C PHE A 365 -25.04 -19.38 -28.85
N LYS A 366 -25.77 -18.27 -28.88
CA LYS A 366 -27.22 -18.26 -29.19
C LYS A 366 -27.50 -18.82 -30.58
N LEU A 367 -26.70 -18.46 -31.58
CA LEU A 367 -26.82 -18.97 -32.96
C LEU A 367 -26.45 -20.46 -33.06
N SER A 368 -25.44 -20.91 -32.30
CA SER A 368 -25.02 -22.31 -32.29
C SER A 368 -26.06 -23.26 -31.65
N GLY A 369 -27.04 -22.74 -30.90
CA GLY A 369 -28.20 -23.47 -30.37
C GLY A 369 -27.91 -24.47 -29.25
N ASN A 370 -27.01 -25.43 -29.47
CA ASN A 370 -26.75 -26.55 -28.56
C ASN A 370 -25.25 -26.90 -28.44
N SER A 371 -24.40 -25.90 -28.17
CA SER A 371 -22.97 -26.12 -27.97
C SER A 371 -22.66 -26.47 -26.51
N ASN A 372 -21.97 -27.60 -26.30
CA ASN A 372 -21.46 -27.99 -24.98
C ASN A 372 -20.14 -27.27 -24.61
N LEU A 373 -19.59 -26.43 -25.49
CA LEU A 373 -18.32 -25.76 -25.27
C LEU A 373 -18.30 -24.84 -24.03
N PRO A 374 -19.34 -24.00 -23.76
CA PRO A 374 -19.47 -23.21 -22.53
C PRO A 374 -19.27 -24.05 -21.27
N LEU A 375 -19.94 -25.21 -21.22
CA LEU A 375 -19.92 -26.11 -20.07
C LEU A 375 -18.57 -26.84 -19.97
N LYS A 376 -18.09 -27.47 -21.04
CA LYS A 376 -16.83 -28.24 -21.02
C LYS A 376 -15.61 -27.42 -20.58
N LYS A 377 -15.50 -26.18 -21.08
CA LYS A 377 -14.35 -25.32 -20.74
C LYS A 377 -14.47 -24.73 -19.33
N THR A 378 -15.70 -24.43 -18.88
CA THR A 378 -15.97 -24.08 -17.47
C THR A 378 -15.57 -25.24 -16.56
N GLU A 379 -16.03 -26.45 -16.86
CA GLU A 379 -15.73 -27.66 -16.12
C GLU A 379 -14.22 -27.91 -16.01
N TYR A 380 -13.47 -27.78 -17.13
CA TYR A 380 -12.02 -27.90 -17.11
C TYR A 380 -11.35 -26.89 -16.15
N ASN A 381 -11.72 -25.61 -16.23
CA ASN A 381 -11.13 -24.57 -15.39
C ASN A 381 -11.51 -24.76 -13.91
N VAL A 382 -12.76 -25.10 -13.62
CA VAL A 382 -13.26 -25.34 -12.26
C VAL A 382 -12.62 -26.58 -11.65
N ASN A 383 -12.50 -27.69 -12.38
CA ASN A 383 -11.86 -28.91 -11.88
C ASN A 383 -10.39 -28.68 -11.52
N ASN A 384 -9.66 -27.91 -12.34
CA ASN A 384 -8.31 -27.51 -12.00
C ASN A 384 -8.26 -26.59 -10.77
N TYR A 385 -9.16 -25.60 -10.67
CA TYR A 385 -9.28 -24.79 -9.47
C TYR A 385 -9.50 -25.65 -8.22
N LEU A 386 -10.46 -26.59 -8.23
CA LEU A 386 -10.75 -27.49 -7.13
C LEU A 386 -9.54 -28.35 -6.75
N LYS A 387 -8.78 -28.84 -7.74
CA LYS A 387 -7.52 -29.57 -7.51
C LYS A 387 -6.51 -28.73 -6.74
N TYR A 388 -6.24 -27.49 -7.19
CA TYR A 388 -5.28 -26.61 -6.52
C TYR A 388 -5.78 -26.12 -5.16
N ARG A 389 -7.08 -25.82 -5.01
CA ARG A 389 -7.71 -25.47 -3.73
C ARG A 389 -7.56 -26.59 -2.70
N LYS A 390 -7.80 -27.84 -3.10
CA LYS A 390 -7.60 -29.00 -2.22
C LYS A 390 -6.15 -29.15 -1.79
N MET A 391 -5.19 -28.96 -2.70
CA MET A 391 -3.76 -29.00 -2.36
C MET A 391 -3.36 -27.86 -1.42
N HIS A 392 -3.85 -26.64 -1.67
CA HIS A 392 -3.58 -25.48 -0.83
C HIS A 392 -4.16 -25.65 0.58
N PHE A 393 -5.44 -26.02 0.67
CA PHE A 393 -6.09 -26.34 1.94
C PHE A 393 -5.38 -27.48 2.69
N GLY A 394 -4.85 -28.48 1.98
CA GLY A 394 -4.01 -29.53 2.56
C GLY A 394 -2.73 -29.02 3.22
N VAL A 395 -2.15 -27.92 2.75
CA VAL A 395 -1.01 -27.25 3.42
C VAL A 395 -1.49 -26.54 4.69
N LEU A 396 -2.61 -25.81 4.60
CA LEU A 396 -3.16 -25.05 5.73
C LEU A 396 -3.62 -25.97 6.87
N ILE A 397 -4.30 -27.08 6.58
CA ILE A 397 -4.71 -28.04 7.61
C ILE A 397 -3.50 -28.73 8.27
N GLY A 398 -2.43 -28.97 7.51
CA GLY A 398 -1.17 -29.47 8.05
C GLY A 398 -0.55 -28.48 9.04
N GLN A 399 -0.46 -27.19 8.64
CA GLN A 399 -0.03 -26.11 9.54
C GLN A 399 -0.88 -26.04 10.81
N TYR A 400 -2.21 -26.13 10.68
CA TYR A 400 -3.12 -26.07 11.83
C TYR A 400 -2.91 -27.23 12.81
N TRP A 401 -2.71 -28.46 12.31
CA TRP A 401 -2.36 -29.59 13.16
C TRP A 401 -1.03 -29.40 13.91
N TYR A 402 -0.01 -28.86 13.24
CA TYR A 402 1.25 -28.52 13.90
C TYR A 402 1.06 -27.50 15.03
N ILE A 403 0.18 -26.50 14.85
CA ILE A 403 -0.15 -25.53 15.90
C ILE A 403 -0.80 -26.21 17.09
N ILE A 404 -1.83 -27.03 16.88
CA ILE A 404 -2.56 -27.68 17.98
C ILE A 404 -1.61 -28.55 18.80
N LEU A 405 -0.79 -29.37 18.12
CA LEU A 405 0.17 -30.24 18.78
C LEU A 405 1.21 -29.43 19.56
N PHE A 406 1.76 -28.37 18.93
CA PHE A 406 2.71 -27.48 19.57
C PHE A 406 2.10 -26.80 20.80
N LYS A 407 0.91 -26.21 20.67
CA LYS A 407 0.18 -25.55 21.76
C LYS A 407 -0.05 -26.49 22.94
N ALA A 408 -0.54 -27.71 22.68
CA ALA A 408 -0.76 -28.71 23.73
C ALA A 408 0.55 -29.13 24.43
N ALA A 409 1.61 -29.38 23.65
CA ALA A 409 2.91 -29.76 24.18
C ALA A 409 3.53 -28.65 25.03
N VAL A 410 3.45 -27.40 24.55
CA VAL A 410 3.97 -26.23 25.26
C VAL A 410 3.19 -25.96 26.55
N THR A 411 1.86 -25.91 26.49
CA THR A 411 1.02 -25.66 27.67
C THR A 411 1.23 -26.76 28.71
N GLY A 412 1.19 -28.04 28.30
CA GLY A 412 1.42 -29.15 29.23
C GLY A 412 2.83 -29.15 29.82
N GLY A 413 3.86 -28.96 28.99
CA GLY A 413 5.25 -28.93 29.43
C GLY A 413 5.55 -27.80 30.40
N LEU A 414 5.05 -26.60 30.12
CA LEU A 414 5.27 -25.42 30.98
C LEU A 414 4.45 -25.49 32.26
N LEU A 415 3.24 -26.04 32.25
CA LEU A 415 2.48 -26.26 33.49
C LEU A 415 3.21 -27.25 34.40
N ILE A 416 3.69 -28.38 33.87
CA ILE A 416 4.41 -29.38 34.67
C ILE A 416 5.70 -28.77 35.24
N ILE A 417 6.52 -28.16 34.38
CA ILE A 417 7.83 -27.64 34.79
C ILE A 417 7.68 -26.41 35.67
N GLY A 418 6.80 -25.49 35.33
CA GLY A 418 6.48 -24.32 36.16
C GLY A 418 5.97 -24.73 37.55
N THR A 419 5.13 -25.76 37.64
CA THR A 419 4.67 -26.29 38.94
C THR A 419 5.85 -26.87 39.74
N ILE A 420 6.76 -27.61 39.10
CA ILE A 420 7.97 -28.12 39.76
C ILE A 420 8.83 -26.97 40.29
N LEU A 421 9.04 -25.91 39.49
CA LEU A 421 9.83 -24.73 39.88
C LEU A 421 9.21 -24.01 41.10
N VAL A 422 7.88 -23.90 41.15
CA VAL A 422 7.17 -23.33 42.32
C VAL A 422 7.36 -24.20 43.56
N ILE A 423 7.20 -25.52 43.43
CA ILE A 423 7.38 -26.46 44.56
C ILE A 423 8.81 -26.39 45.10
N GLN A 424 9.79 -26.28 44.20
CA GLN A 424 11.21 -26.14 44.53
C GLN A 424 11.59 -24.73 45.02
N ARG A 425 10.63 -23.79 45.02
CA ARG A 425 10.82 -22.38 45.42
C ARG A 425 11.85 -21.65 44.56
N GLU A 426 12.04 -22.07 43.31
CA GLU A 426 12.89 -21.37 42.35
C GLU A 426 12.19 -20.13 41.77
N ILE A 427 10.86 -20.15 41.74
CA ILE A 427 10.00 -19.01 41.35
C ILE A 427 8.86 -18.81 42.36
N THR A 428 8.34 -17.58 42.46
CA THR A 428 7.19 -17.27 43.32
C THR A 428 5.87 -17.76 42.72
N LEU A 429 4.82 -17.89 43.54
CA LEU A 429 3.47 -18.21 43.05
C LEU A 429 2.97 -17.14 42.06
N GLY A 430 3.26 -15.86 42.34
CA GLY A 430 2.90 -14.76 41.44
C GLY A 430 3.62 -14.84 40.10
N GLN A 431 4.93 -15.12 40.10
CA GLN A 431 5.72 -15.30 38.88
C GLN A 431 5.22 -16.48 38.06
N PHE A 432 4.81 -17.59 38.69
CA PHE A 432 4.21 -18.72 37.99
C PHE A 432 2.91 -18.33 37.28
N VAL A 433 1.98 -17.68 38.00
CA VAL A 433 0.70 -17.23 37.41
C VAL A 433 0.93 -16.23 36.28
N ALA A 434 1.84 -15.27 36.46
CA ALA A 434 2.16 -14.31 35.42
C ALA A 434 2.86 -14.93 34.22
N SER A 435 3.76 -15.89 34.44
CA SER A 435 4.37 -16.67 33.35
C SER A 435 3.29 -17.35 32.53
N GLU A 436 2.31 -17.99 33.16
CA GLU A 436 1.22 -18.66 32.47
C GLU A 436 0.39 -17.70 31.61
N VAL A 437 0.07 -16.51 32.13
CA VAL A 437 -0.62 -15.47 31.36
C VAL A 437 0.21 -15.04 30.14
N VAL A 438 1.52 -14.82 30.31
CA VAL A 438 2.42 -14.47 29.20
C VAL A 438 2.48 -15.59 28.16
N ILE A 439 2.59 -16.84 28.59
CA ILE A 439 2.64 -18.01 27.72
C ILE A 439 1.37 -18.10 26.87
N VAL A 440 0.19 -17.91 27.48
CA VAL A 440 -1.09 -17.90 26.75
C VAL A 440 -1.12 -16.79 25.70
N LEU A 441 -0.66 -15.58 26.02
CA LEU A 441 -0.59 -14.46 25.09
C LEU A 441 0.38 -14.72 23.92
N ILE A 442 1.54 -15.32 24.21
CA ILE A 442 2.53 -15.73 23.20
C ILE A 442 1.92 -16.79 22.28
N LEU A 443 1.30 -17.83 22.83
CA LEU A 443 0.68 -18.91 22.05
C LEU A 443 -0.45 -18.38 21.16
N ALA A 444 -1.28 -17.47 21.67
CA ALA A 444 -2.30 -16.81 20.88
C ALA A 444 -1.71 -15.97 19.73
N SER A 445 -0.59 -15.28 19.99
CA SER A 445 0.13 -14.51 18.96
C SER A 445 0.73 -15.42 17.89
N VAL A 446 1.34 -16.54 18.30
CA VAL A 446 1.87 -17.57 17.38
C VAL A 446 0.76 -18.16 16.50
N GLU A 447 -0.39 -18.50 17.10
CA GLU A 447 -1.55 -19.00 16.37
C GLU A 447 -2.03 -18.00 15.31
N LYS A 448 -2.17 -16.72 15.68
CA LYS A 448 -2.52 -15.64 14.74
C LYS A 448 -1.49 -15.49 13.62
N LEU A 449 -0.18 -15.50 13.94
CA LEU A 449 0.88 -15.38 12.94
C LEU A 449 0.78 -16.46 11.86
N ILE A 450 0.52 -17.71 12.26
CA ILE A 450 0.43 -18.81 11.31
C ILE A 450 -0.86 -18.71 10.48
N LEU A 451 -2.00 -18.36 11.09
CA LEU A 451 -3.25 -18.15 10.36
C LEU A 451 -3.15 -17.00 9.34
N TYR A 452 -2.43 -15.93 9.69
CA TYR A 452 -2.24 -14.79 8.79
C TYR A 452 -1.23 -15.04 7.67
N MET A 453 -0.52 -16.17 7.66
CA MET A 453 0.31 -16.54 6.51
C MET A 453 -0.50 -16.72 5.23
N GLU A 454 -1.76 -17.19 5.29
CA GLU A 454 -2.64 -17.24 4.12
C GLU A 454 -2.77 -15.85 3.49
N VAL A 455 -3.03 -14.85 4.32
CA VAL A 455 -3.16 -13.45 3.88
C VAL A 455 -1.85 -12.93 3.30
N VAL A 456 -0.70 -13.28 3.89
CA VAL A 456 0.62 -12.92 3.34
C VAL A 456 0.81 -13.56 1.97
N TYR A 457 0.46 -14.84 1.78
CA TYR A 457 0.56 -15.50 0.46
C TYR A 457 -0.37 -14.87 -0.56
N ASP A 458 -1.58 -14.48 -0.16
CA ASP A 458 -2.54 -13.79 -1.02
C ASP A 458 -2.03 -12.40 -1.42
N MET A 459 -1.43 -11.65 -0.49
CA MET A 459 -0.80 -10.37 -0.79
C MET A 459 0.41 -10.52 -1.74
N LEU A 460 1.26 -11.52 -1.51
CA LEU A 460 2.37 -11.83 -2.42
C LEU A 460 1.87 -12.23 -3.82
N THR A 461 0.80 -13.01 -3.88
CA THR A 461 0.16 -13.37 -5.15
C THR A 461 -0.49 -12.16 -5.82
N ALA A 462 -1.06 -11.25 -5.04
CA ALA A 462 -1.68 -10.03 -5.55
C ALA A 462 -0.66 -9.09 -6.21
N VAL A 463 0.49 -8.84 -5.56
CA VAL A 463 1.55 -8.01 -6.18
C VAL A 463 2.15 -8.65 -7.43
N ASP A 464 2.30 -9.99 -7.46
CA ASP A 464 2.75 -10.75 -8.64
C ASP A 464 1.75 -10.70 -9.81
N LYS A 465 0.48 -10.48 -9.51
CA LYS A 465 -0.57 -10.33 -10.53
C LYS A 465 -0.67 -8.90 -11.03
N ILE A 466 -0.60 -7.92 -10.15
CA ILE A 466 -0.55 -6.50 -10.54
C ILE A 466 0.67 -6.23 -11.42
N SER A 467 1.79 -6.92 -11.16
CA SER A 467 2.97 -6.83 -12.02
C SER A 467 2.75 -7.29 -13.45
N GLN A 468 1.78 -8.17 -13.73
CA GLN A 468 1.49 -8.58 -15.12
C GLN A 468 0.97 -7.43 -15.99
N VAL A 469 0.41 -6.39 -15.37
CA VAL A 469 -0.03 -5.16 -16.07
C VAL A 469 1.06 -4.11 -16.03
N THR A 470 1.63 -3.89 -14.85
CA THR A 470 2.57 -2.80 -14.61
C THR A 470 3.95 -3.10 -15.20
N ASP A 471 4.37 -4.35 -15.38
CA ASP A 471 5.63 -4.66 -16.06
C ASP A 471 5.57 -4.50 -17.59
N LEU A 472 4.40 -4.25 -18.18
CA LEU A 472 4.27 -4.16 -19.64
C LEU A 472 4.90 -2.86 -20.17
N PRO A 473 5.67 -2.94 -21.28
CA PRO A 473 6.31 -1.77 -21.85
C PRO A 473 5.25 -0.80 -22.40
N LEU A 474 5.46 0.48 -22.15
CA LEU A 474 4.60 1.54 -22.66
C LEU A 474 5.09 2.04 -24.03
N GLU A 475 4.17 2.54 -24.83
CA GLU A 475 4.47 3.28 -26.07
C GLU A 475 5.31 4.51 -25.74
N LYS A 476 6.15 4.93 -26.70
CA LYS A 476 6.95 6.14 -26.54
C LYS A 476 6.01 7.34 -26.53
N THR A 477 6.13 8.20 -25.52
CA THR A 477 5.38 9.44 -25.45
C THR A 477 5.92 10.44 -26.47
N GLY A 478 5.06 10.95 -27.35
CA GLY A 478 5.39 11.96 -28.34
C GLY A 478 4.88 11.61 -29.74
N GLY A 479 4.43 12.64 -30.46
CA GLY A 479 4.02 12.57 -31.87
C GLY A 479 4.66 13.72 -32.65
N LEU A 480 4.45 13.75 -33.96
CA LEU A 480 4.78 14.93 -34.76
C LEU A 480 3.67 15.95 -34.58
N ASN A 481 3.97 17.09 -33.92
CA ASN A 481 3.09 18.26 -33.98
C ASN A 481 3.07 18.76 -35.42
N MET A 482 1.93 18.55 -36.09
CA MET A 482 1.74 19.02 -37.46
C MET A 482 1.71 20.54 -37.43
N PRO A 483 2.61 21.25 -38.14
CA PRO A 483 2.57 22.70 -38.19
C PRO A 483 1.20 23.15 -38.71
N ASN A 484 0.61 24.20 -38.13
CA ASN A 484 -0.72 24.72 -38.51
C ASN A 484 -0.88 24.97 -40.03
N GLN A 485 0.23 25.12 -40.76
CA GLN A 485 0.27 25.27 -42.22
C GLN A 485 -0.14 24.01 -43.03
N PHE A 486 -0.21 22.84 -42.38
CA PHE A 486 -0.51 21.54 -43.02
C PHE A 486 -1.86 20.94 -42.63
N VAL A 487 -2.64 21.59 -41.75
CA VAL A 487 -3.91 21.05 -41.23
C VAL A 487 -4.93 20.77 -42.34
N ASP A 488 -4.88 21.51 -43.46
CA ASP A 488 -5.79 21.37 -44.60
C ASP A 488 -5.12 20.86 -45.90
N LYS A 489 -3.88 20.34 -45.85
CA LYS A 489 -3.18 19.84 -47.03
C LYS A 489 -2.86 18.35 -46.90
N PRO A 490 -3.04 17.54 -47.97
CA PRO A 490 -2.62 16.14 -47.93
C PRO A 490 -1.10 16.04 -47.82
N PHE A 491 -0.63 15.12 -46.99
CA PHE A 491 0.79 14.84 -46.77
C PHE A 491 1.12 13.41 -47.22
N HIS A 492 2.29 13.27 -47.85
CA HIS A 492 2.85 11.98 -48.22
C HIS A 492 3.86 11.55 -47.15
N ILE A 493 3.57 10.46 -46.45
CA ILE A 493 4.56 9.74 -45.65
C ILE A 493 5.33 8.84 -46.63
N LYS A 494 6.64 9.02 -46.70
CA LYS A 494 7.51 8.31 -47.65
C LYS A 494 8.01 6.98 -47.08
#